data_AF-A0A1F6RNB7-F1
#
_entry.id   AF-A0A1F6RNB7-F1
#
_cell.length_a   1.000
_cell.length_b   1.000
_cell.length_c   1.000
_cell.angle_alpha   90.00
_cell.angle_beta   90.00
_cell.angle_gamma   90.00
#
_symmetry.space_group_name_H-M   'P 1'
#
loop_
_entity.id
_entity.type
_entity.pdbx_description
1 polymer ?
#
loop_
_entity_poly.entity_id
_entity_poly.type
_entity_poly.pdbx_seq_one_letter_code
_entity_poly.pdbx_strand_id
1 'polypeptide(L)'
;MSGTRSKIFFLIIILFFAAQIPLVKAEDEQSDAEESEEIFVPAPTIRDLSPTPTPADTYTAEPAETTIENPGLIGTPQLAWYISRASGIAAFILLTIVAINGLLMSTRLVATFLPPPMNYEMHRFFSWSALTLVVAHFVSLLFDPYFQLRLGEALIPFLISRDYASALGFDFRWAVALGILAFYGITVLILTSEFRKQMSFKTWRTIHYVSFPAYFFFLAHGIMSGTDSKEWWMIWLYGFSALLVTLLVLVRVFYTIKARLSKARLQS
;
A
#
# COMPACT_ATOMS: atom_id res chain seq x y z
N MET A 1 20.93 -31.59 8.97
CA MET A 1 19.45 -31.73 8.96
C MET A 1 18.68 -30.40 8.91
N SER A 2 19.29 -29.24 8.55
CA SER A 2 18.62 -27.92 8.55
C SER A 2 17.97 -27.51 7.21
N GLY A 3 18.30 -28.18 6.09
CA GLY A 3 17.84 -27.79 4.76
C GLY A 3 16.36 -28.03 4.48
N THR A 4 15.77 -29.08 5.06
CA THR A 4 14.36 -29.45 4.77
C THR A 4 13.38 -28.53 5.49
N ARG A 5 13.67 -28.14 6.74
CA ARG A 5 12.80 -27.24 7.52
C ARG A 5 12.72 -25.84 6.92
N SER A 6 13.84 -25.31 6.42
CA SER A 6 13.90 -23.99 5.80
C SER A 6 13.19 -23.94 4.44
N LYS A 7 13.27 -25.03 3.66
CA LYS A 7 12.50 -25.19 2.41
C LYS A 7 10.99 -25.28 2.66
N ILE A 8 10.57 -26.00 3.71
CA ILE A 8 9.14 -26.13 4.08
C ILE A 8 8.59 -24.78 4.55
N PHE A 9 9.32 -24.06 5.41
CA PHE A 9 8.91 -22.73 5.86
C PHE A 9 8.77 -21.74 4.70
N PHE A 10 9.71 -21.76 3.75
CA PHE A 10 9.65 -20.92 2.55
C PHE A 10 8.51 -21.31 1.59
N LEU A 11 8.26 -22.61 1.42
CA LEU A 11 7.13 -23.11 0.65
C LEU A 11 5.80 -22.68 1.29
N ILE A 12 5.70 -22.73 2.63
CA ILE A 12 4.52 -22.27 3.37
C ILE A 12 4.29 -20.77 3.17
N ILE A 13 5.34 -19.94 3.22
CA ILE A 13 5.21 -18.50 2.97
C ILE A 13 4.72 -18.23 1.54
N ILE A 14 5.34 -18.86 0.53
CA ILE A 14 4.92 -18.69 -0.87
C ILE A 14 3.49 -19.18 -1.08
N LEU A 15 3.15 -20.35 -0.55
CA LEU A 15 1.82 -20.94 -0.71
C LEU A 15 0.76 -20.12 0.05
N PHE A 16 1.09 -19.60 1.22
CA PHE A 16 0.20 -18.71 1.98
C PHE A 16 -0.12 -17.46 1.17
N PHE A 17 0.88 -16.79 0.58
CA PHE A 17 0.64 -15.60 -0.26
C PHE A 17 -0.02 -15.93 -1.60
N ALA A 18 0.33 -17.05 -2.24
CA ALA A 18 -0.31 -17.49 -3.49
C ALA A 18 -1.80 -17.82 -3.29
N ALA A 19 -2.18 -18.32 -2.11
CA ALA A 19 -3.56 -18.62 -1.76
C ALA A 19 -4.44 -17.38 -1.52
N GLN A 20 -3.85 -16.20 -1.32
CA GLN A 20 -4.61 -14.95 -1.10
C GLN A 20 -4.95 -14.20 -2.40
N ILE A 21 -4.51 -14.69 -3.57
CA ILE A 21 -4.86 -14.10 -4.87
C ILE A 21 -6.20 -14.67 -5.30
N PRO A 22 -7.32 -13.91 -5.32
CA PRO A 22 -8.58 -14.43 -5.81
C PRO A 22 -8.43 -14.80 -7.29
N LEU A 23 -8.85 -16.02 -7.65
CA LEU A 23 -9.02 -16.37 -9.06
C LEU A 23 -10.12 -15.47 -9.61
N VAL A 24 -9.76 -14.54 -10.49
CA VAL A 24 -10.71 -13.74 -11.24
C VAL A 24 -11.61 -14.71 -11.99
N LYS A 25 -12.84 -14.88 -11.50
CA LYS A 25 -13.88 -15.60 -12.21
C LYS A 25 -14.43 -14.61 -13.23
N ALA A 26 -14.21 -14.89 -14.50
CA ALA A 26 -14.93 -14.20 -15.56
C ALA A 26 -16.40 -14.59 -15.40
N GLU A 27 -17.22 -13.66 -14.92
CA GLU A 27 -18.67 -13.80 -14.96
C GLU A 27 -19.17 -13.05 -16.19
N ASP A 28 -19.90 -13.77 -17.03
CA ASP A 28 -20.50 -13.27 -18.26
C ASP A 28 -21.49 -12.14 -17.93
N GLU A 29 -21.30 -11.01 -18.59
CA GLU A 29 -22.13 -9.81 -18.50
C GLU A 29 -23.43 -10.03 -19.27
N GLN A 30 -24.46 -10.55 -18.60
CA GLN A 30 -25.83 -10.58 -19.14
C GLN A 30 -26.54 -9.28 -18.76
N SER A 31 -26.67 -8.40 -19.76
CA SER A 31 -27.46 -7.17 -19.73
C SER A 31 -28.94 -7.50 -19.65
N ASP A 32 -29.57 -7.15 -18.53
CA ASP A 32 -31.03 -7.01 -18.43
C ASP A 32 -31.34 -5.54 -18.11
N ALA A 33 -31.79 -4.82 -19.13
CA ALA A 33 -32.35 -3.50 -19.01
C ALA A 33 -33.81 -3.64 -18.56
N GLU A 34 -34.09 -3.30 -17.30
CA GLU A 34 -35.47 -3.09 -16.83
C GLU A 34 -35.77 -1.59 -16.82
N GLU A 35 -36.72 -1.24 -17.68
CA GLU A 35 -37.37 0.04 -17.89
C GLU A 35 -38.10 0.47 -16.62
N SER A 36 -37.64 1.54 -15.96
CA SER A 36 -38.33 2.12 -14.80
C SER A 36 -39.43 3.07 -15.28
N GLU A 37 -40.68 2.62 -15.19
CA GLU A 37 -41.87 3.47 -15.31
C GLU A 37 -41.82 4.64 -14.30
N GLU A 38 -42.00 5.86 -14.82
CA GLU A 38 -42.12 7.09 -14.03
C GLU A 38 -43.43 7.08 -13.23
N ILE A 39 -43.36 6.84 -11.93
CA ILE A 39 -44.51 6.99 -11.01
C ILE A 39 -44.72 8.49 -10.74
N PHE A 40 -45.74 9.06 -11.36
CA PHE A 40 -46.22 10.41 -11.10
C PHE A 40 -46.83 10.52 -9.69
N VAL A 41 -46.13 11.20 -8.78
CA VAL A 41 -46.62 11.53 -7.43
C VAL A 41 -47.32 12.89 -7.46
N PRO A 42 -48.66 13.00 -7.27
CA PRO A 42 -49.32 14.29 -7.22
C PRO A 42 -48.98 15.06 -5.93
N ALA A 43 -48.89 16.39 -6.05
CA ALA A 43 -48.58 17.29 -4.94
C ALA A 43 -49.62 17.20 -3.79
N PRO A 44 -49.19 17.27 -2.52
CA PRO A 44 -50.10 17.16 -1.37
C PRO A 44 -51.06 18.35 -1.27
N THR A 45 -52.33 18.05 -1.00
CA THR A 45 -53.41 19.02 -0.80
C THR A 45 -53.28 19.68 0.58
N ILE A 46 -53.38 21.02 0.63
CA ILE A 46 -53.32 21.88 1.83
C ILE A 46 -54.51 21.59 2.77
N ARG A 47 -54.50 20.50 3.54
CA ARG A 47 -55.48 20.25 4.62
C ARG A 47 -54.97 19.51 5.85
N ASP A 48 -53.67 19.23 5.96
CA ASP A 48 -53.08 18.70 7.19
C ASP A 48 -52.09 19.71 7.78
N LEU A 49 -52.63 20.70 8.50
CA LEU A 49 -51.85 21.55 9.40
C LEU A 49 -52.27 21.19 10.83
N SER A 50 -51.63 20.15 11.38
CA SER A 50 -51.57 19.99 12.83
C SER A 50 -50.90 21.23 13.45
N PRO A 51 -51.36 21.73 14.60
CA PRO A 51 -50.84 22.96 15.18
C PRO A 51 -49.35 22.82 15.49
N THR A 52 -48.56 23.77 14.98
CA THR A 52 -47.13 23.90 15.23
C THR A 52 -46.87 24.00 16.74
N PRO A 53 -45.98 23.17 17.33
CA PRO A 53 -45.59 23.36 18.72
C PRO A 53 -44.92 24.74 18.87
N THR A 54 -45.30 25.43 19.94
CA THR A 54 -44.80 26.77 20.29
C THR A 54 -43.29 26.70 20.59
N PRO A 55 -42.47 27.73 20.26
CA PRO A 55 -41.00 27.62 20.32
C PRO A 55 -40.36 27.56 21.72
N ALA A 56 -41.15 27.44 22.80
CA ALA A 56 -40.68 27.68 24.16
C ALA A 56 -40.24 26.40 24.92
N ASP A 57 -40.66 25.21 24.50
CA ASP A 57 -40.56 24.01 25.35
C ASP A 57 -39.42 23.04 24.95
N THR A 58 -38.71 23.31 23.85
CA THR A 58 -37.73 22.34 23.29
C THR A 58 -36.31 22.47 23.86
N TYR A 59 -36.04 23.41 24.78
CA TYR A 59 -34.67 23.70 25.24
C TYR A 59 -34.18 22.90 26.46
N THR A 60 -34.88 21.87 26.90
CA THR A 60 -34.45 21.01 28.03
C THR A 60 -34.26 19.54 27.66
N ALA A 61 -34.06 19.23 26.39
CA ALA A 61 -33.39 17.98 26.04
C ALA A 61 -31.91 18.13 26.40
N GLU A 62 -31.57 17.71 27.62
CA GLU A 62 -30.20 17.34 27.99
C GLU A 62 -29.65 16.50 26.82
N PRO A 63 -28.53 16.89 26.17
CA PRO A 63 -27.99 16.08 25.11
C PRO A 63 -27.68 14.74 25.77
N ALA A 64 -28.38 13.69 25.33
CA ALA A 64 -28.08 12.34 25.75
C ALA A 64 -26.59 12.17 25.56
N GLU A 65 -25.86 12.11 26.67
CA GLU A 65 -24.44 11.85 26.70
C GLU A 65 -24.31 10.42 26.19
N THR A 66 -24.28 10.26 24.87
CA THR A 66 -23.86 9.03 24.23
C THR A 66 -22.49 8.79 24.80
N THR A 67 -22.44 7.86 25.75
CA THR A 67 -21.21 7.36 26.34
C THR A 67 -20.44 6.78 25.18
N ILE A 68 -19.61 7.60 24.55
CA ILE A 68 -18.67 7.13 23.55
C ILE A 68 -17.73 6.25 24.36
N GLU A 69 -17.90 4.93 24.20
CA GLU A 69 -16.95 3.94 24.68
C GLU A 69 -15.56 4.49 24.37
N ASN A 70 -14.82 4.83 25.42
CA ASN A 70 -13.55 5.54 25.31
C ASN A 70 -12.64 4.73 24.39
N PRO A 71 -12.45 5.13 23.12
CA PRO A 71 -12.00 4.21 22.07
C PRO A 71 -10.47 3.98 22.13
N GLY A 72 -9.88 4.19 23.32
CA GLY A 72 -8.47 4.31 23.55
C GLY A 72 -7.90 5.58 22.91
N LEU A 73 -6.64 5.88 23.21
CA LEU A 73 -5.93 7.04 22.66
C LEU A 73 -5.99 7.07 21.11
N ILE A 74 -5.89 5.89 20.47
CA ILE A 74 -5.89 5.71 19.01
C ILE A 74 -7.29 5.79 18.39
N GLY A 75 -8.36 5.51 19.12
CA GLY A 75 -9.71 5.45 18.54
C GLY A 75 -10.43 6.79 18.48
N THR A 76 -9.77 7.91 18.78
CA THR A 76 -10.31 9.22 18.42
C THR A 76 -10.26 9.36 16.89
N PRO A 77 -11.38 9.71 16.21
CA PRO A 77 -11.46 9.75 14.74
C PRO A 77 -10.33 10.52 14.08
N GLN A 78 -9.89 11.62 14.72
CA GLN A 78 -8.87 12.50 14.19
C GLN A 78 -7.47 11.87 14.34
N LEU A 79 -7.17 11.18 15.44
CA LEU A 79 -5.83 10.64 15.67
C LEU A 79 -5.52 9.46 14.74
N ALA A 80 -6.47 8.53 14.54
CA ALA A 80 -6.31 7.41 13.61
C ALA A 80 -5.97 7.90 12.19
N TRP A 81 -6.65 8.97 11.75
CA TRP A 81 -6.42 9.61 10.46
C TRP A 81 -5.06 10.30 10.37
N TYR A 82 -4.65 11.07 11.39
CA TYR A 82 -3.32 11.69 11.40
C TYR A 82 -2.20 10.63 11.42
N ILE A 83 -2.36 9.55 12.19
CA ILE A 83 -1.40 8.46 12.24
C ILE A 83 -1.33 7.76 10.89
N SER A 84 -2.46 7.39 10.28
CA SER A 84 -2.47 6.71 8.98
C SER A 84 -1.77 7.56 7.92
N ARG A 85 -2.10 8.85 7.85
CA ARG A 85 -1.51 9.79 6.90
C ARG A 85 0.00 9.98 7.14
N ALA A 86 0.42 10.29 8.36
CA ALA A 86 1.82 10.53 8.67
C ALA A 86 2.69 9.27 8.47
N SER A 87 2.22 8.11 8.94
CA SER A 87 2.94 6.85 8.78
C SER A 87 3.00 6.38 7.33
N GLY A 88 1.94 6.59 6.53
CA GLY A 88 1.92 6.27 5.10
C GLY A 88 2.95 7.10 4.31
N ILE A 89 3.01 8.41 4.55
CA ILE A 89 3.99 9.30 3.91
C ILE A 89 5.42 8.95 4.34
N ALA A 90 5.63 8.74 5.65
CA ALA A 90 6.94 8.35 6.16
C ALA A 90 7.38 6.97 5.64
N ALA A 91 6.47 6.01 5.52
CA ALA A 91 6.71 4.71 4.90
C ALA A 91 7.13 4.88 3.43
N PHE A 92 6.41 5.70 2.65
CA PHE A 92 6.75 5.99 1.26
C PHE A 92 8.18 6.54 1.12
N ILE A 93 8.54 7.52 1.96
CA ILE A 93 9.87 8.13 1.99
C ILE A 93 10.94 7.08 2.31
N LEU A 94 10.74 6.27 3.35
CA LEU A 94 11.71 5.24 3.71
C LEU A 94 11.82 4.14 2.66
N LEU A 95 10.71 3.67 2.08
CA LEU A 95 10.74 2.67 0.99
C LEU A 95 11.46 3.20 -0.25
N THR A 96 11.31 4.49 -0.55
CA THR A 96 12.05 5.17 -1.60
C THR A 96 13.55 5.20 -1.30
N ILE A 97 13.93 5.55 -0.07
CA ILE A 97 15.33 5.51 0.39
C ILE A 97 15.89 4.09 0.27
N VAL A 98 15.13 3.06 0.67
CA VAL A 98 15.52 1.64 0.56
C VAL A 98 15.75 1.25 -0.91
N ALA A 99 14.86 1.65 -1.83
CA ALA A 99 14.98 1.36 -3.25
C ALA A 99 16.23 2.01 -3.87
N ILE A 100 16.44 3.30 -3.60
CA ILE A 100 17.61 4.06 -4.03
C ILE A 100 18.89 3.43 -3.46
N ASN A 101 18.91 3.17 -2.17
CA ASN A 101 20.05 2.57 -1.47
C ASN A 101 20.41 1.19 -2.05
N GLY A 102 19.43 0.32 -2.28
CA GLY A 102 19.63 -0.99 -2.90
C GLY A 102 20.18 -0.90 -4.33
N LEU A 103 19.72 0.09 -5.12
CA LEU A 103 20.25 0.34 -6.47
C LEU A 103 21.71 0.82 -6.42
N LEU A 104 22.03 1.77 -5.53
CA LEU A 104 23.39 2.28 -5.31
C LEU A 104 24.37 1.19 -4.85
N MET A 105 23.92 0.28 -3.97
CA MET A 105 24.69 -0.91 -3.58
C MET A 105 24.97 -1.82 -4.78
N SER A 106 24.00 -1.99 -5.68
CA SER A 106 24.11 -2.89 -6.83
C SER A 106 25.04 -2.37 -7.93
N THR A 107 25.16 -1.05 -8.08
CA THR A 107 26.03 -0.39 -9.07
C THR A 107 27.40 -0.02 -8.51
N ARG A 108 27.60 -0.17 -7.20
CA ARG A 108 28.82 0.24 -6.46
C ARG A 108 29.17 1.74 -6.61
N LEU A 109 28.22 2.58 -7.00
CA LEU A 109 28.45 4.02 -7.21
C LEU A 109 28.93 4.74 -5.93
N VAL A 110 28.47 4.27 -4.77
CA VAL A 110 28.81 4.85 -3.47
C VAL A 110 29.89 4.09 -2.71
N ALA A 111 30.47 3.04 -3.29
CA ALA A 111 31.40 2.15 -2.58
C ALA A 111 32.66 2.86 -2.08
N THR A 112 33.04 3.98 -2.69
CA THR A 112 34.20 4.81 -2.30
C THR A 112 33.93 5.63 -1.04
N PHE A 113 32.68 6.04 -0.78
CA PHE A 113 32.32 6.91 0.35
C PHE A 113 31.57 6.16 1.45
N LEU A 114 30.89 5.07 1.12
CA LEU A 114 30.11 4.27 2.06
C LEU A 114 30.55 2.81 2.01
N PRO A 115 31.27 2.32 3.05
CA PRO A 115 31.77 0.95 3.10
C PRO A 115 30.63 -0.08 2.93
N PRO A 116 30.84 -1.18 2.18
CA PRO A 116 29.79 -2.17 1.92
C PRO A 116 29.06 -2.73 3.15
N PRO A 117 29.74 -3.02 4.29
CA PRO A 117 29.04 -3.50 5.49
C PRO A 117 28.11 -2.45 6.08
N MET A 118 28.56 -1.19 6.19
CA MET A 118 27.74 -0.08 6.69
C MET A 118 26.53 0.15 5.78
N ASN A 119 26.75 0.16 4.45
CA ASN A 119 25.68 0.35 3.48
C ASN A 119 24.61 -0.75 3.58
N TYR A 120 25.05 -2.01 3.80
CA TYR A 120 24.14 -3.13 4.03
C TYR A 120 23.32 -2.98 5.32
N GLU A 121 23.94 -2.58 6.43
CA GLU A 121 23.20 -2.37 7.68
C GLU A 121 22.21 -1.20 7.57
N MET A 122 22.56 -0.12 6.86
CA MET A 122 21.63 0.97 6.54
C MET A 122 20.43 0.48 5.73
N HIS A 123 20.68 -0.32 4.67
CA HIS A 123 19.63 -0.92 3.87
C HIS A 123 18.66 -1.74 4.73
N ARG A 124 19.22 -2.58 5.60
CA ARG A 124 18.48 -3.46 6.50
C ARG A 124 17.67 -2.66 7.53
N PHE A 125 18.28 -1.66 8.17
CA PHE A 125 17.63 -0.79 9.13
C PHE A 125 16.44 -0.05 8.50
N PHE A 126 16.65 0.64 7.38
CA PHE A 126 15.57 1.37 6.71
C PHE A 126 14.47 0.44 6.19
N SER A 127 14.80 -0.79 5.77
CA SER A 127 13.80 -1.78 5.34
C SER A 127 12.86 -2.18 6.48
N TRP A 128 13.41 -2.49 7.66
CA TRP A 128 12.61 -2.82 8.83
C TRP A 128 11.82 -1.62 9.37
N SER A 129 12.43 -0.43 9.41
CA SER A 129 11.73 0.80 9.80
C SER A 129 10.57 1.11 8.85
N ALA A 130 10.76 0.97 7.55
CA ALA A 130 9.71 1.14 6.56
C ALA A 130 8.57 0.13 6.77
N LEU A 131 8.88 -1.15 6.98
CA LEU A 131 7.85 -2.17 7.23
C LEU A 131 7.05 -1.86 8.50
N THR A 132 7.69 -1.41 9.57
CA THR A 132 7.01 -0.98 10.80
C THR A 132 6.04 0.17 10.52
N LEU A 133 6.43 1.16 9.71
CA LEU A 133 5.53 2.27 9.34
C LEU A 133 4.40 1.82 8.43
N VAL A 134 4.63 0.88 7.51
CA VAL A 134 3.56 0.27 6.69
C VAL A 134 2.55 -0.45 7.58
N VAL A 135 3.03 -1.19 8.59
CA VAL A 135 2.15 -1.86 9.56
C VAL A 135 1.37 -0.83 10.37
N ALA A 136 2.03 0.20 10.90
CA ALA A 136 1.36 1.28 11.62
C ALA A 136 0.29 1.96 10.76
N HIS A 137 0.58 2.20 9.47
CA HIS A 137 -0.32 2.81 8.50
C HIS A 137 -1.62 2.03 8.31
N PHE A 138 -1.56 0.73 8.01
CA PHE A 138 -2.80 -0.03 7.78
C PHE A 138 -3.50 -0.39 9.10
N VAL A 139 -2.75 -0.60 10.20
CA VAL A 139 -3.35 -0.88 11.51
C VAL A 139 -4.15 0.34 12.00
N SER A 140 -3.65 1.56 11.81
CA SER A 140 -4.41 2.75 12.20
C SER A 140 -5.69 2.92 11.37
N LEU A 141 -5.71 2.48 10.11
CA LEU A 141 -6.91 2.48 9.28
C LEU A 141 -8.01 1.53 9.77
N LEU A 142 -7.68 0.50 10.57
CA LEU A 142 -8.68 -0.36 11.21
C LEU A 142 -9.50 0.38 12.28
N PHE A 143 -8.96 1.48 12.81
CA PHE A 143 -9.59 2.31 13.83
C PHE A 143 -10.15 3.62 13.25
N ASP A 144 -10.10 3.80 11.93
CA ASP A 144 -10.66 4.97 11.26
C ASP A 144 -12.18 4.80 11.11
N PRO A 145 -13.01 5.66 11.76
CA PRO A 145 -14.46 5.52 11.73
C PRO A 145 -15.09 5.94 10.40
N TYR A 146 -14.37 6.67 9.55
CA TYR A 146 -14.82 7.05 8.22
C TYR A 146 -14.55 5.93 7.22
N PHE A 147 -13.35 5.36 7.26
CA PHE A 147 -12.95 4.34 6.29
C PHE A 147 -13.39 2.93 6.70
N GLN A 148 -13.50 2.63 8.00
CA GLN A 148 -13.99 1.36 8.55
C GLN A 148 -13.37 0.14 7.85
N LEU A 149 -12.04 0.11 7.78
CA LEU A 149 -11.31 -0.98 7.15
C LEU A 149 -11.46 -2.25 7.98
N ARG A 150 -11.93 -3.34 7.37
CA ARG A 150 -11.96 -4.65 8.01
C ARG A 150 -10.63 -5.37 7.80
N LEU A 151 -10.24 -6.21 8.75
CA LEU A 151 -8.98 -6.94 8.66
C LEU A 151 -8.86 -7.80 7.38
N GLY A 152 -9.97 -8.40 6.93
CA GLY A 152 -10.00 -9.13 5.66
C GLY A 152 -9.72 -8.22 4.45
N GLU A 153 -10.29 -7.01 4.44
CA GLU A 153 -10.10 -6.03 3.36
C GLU A 153 -8.67 -5.46 3.35
N ALA A 154 -7.99 -5.47 4.50
CA ALA A 154 -6.59 -5.05 4.64
C ALA A 154 -5.57 -6.12 4.17
N LEU A 155 -6.00 -7.38 4.03
CA LEU A 155 -5.12 -8.51 3.71
C LEU A 155 -5.47 -9.19 2.39
N ILE A 156 -6.71 -9.15 1.92
CA ILE A 156 -7.11 -9.82 0.69
C ILE A 156 -7.23 -8.76 -0.42
N PRO A 157 -6.36 -8.80 -1.45
CA PRO A 157 -6.45 -7.87 -2.58
C PRO A 157 -7.84 -7.94 -3.22
N PHE A 158 -8.38 -6.77 -3.61
CA PHE A 158 -9.67 -6.61 -4.27
C PHE A 158 -10.92 -7.02 -3.47
N LEU A 159 -10.76 -7.38 -2.19
CA LEU A 159 -11.90 -7.77 -1.33
C LEU A 159 -12.80 -6.59 -0.99
N ILE A 160 -12.22 -5.39 -0.84
CA ILE A 160 -13.02 -4.18 -0.64
C ILE A 160 -13.94 -4.01 -1.86
N SER A 161 -15.22 -3.79 -1.60
CA SER A 161 -16.29 -3.73 -2.62
C SER A 161 -17.08 -2.41 -2.55
N ARG A 162 -16.51 -1.37 -1.92
CA ARG A 162 -17.16 -0.08 -1.73
C ARG A 162 -16.85 0.84 -2.92
N ASP A 163 -17.87 1.51 -3.42
CA ASP A 163 -17.76 2.47 -4.53
C ASP A 163 -17.24 3.82 -4.04
N TYR A 164 -15.95 3.86 -3.69
CA TYR A 164 -15.23 5.11 -3.48
C TYR A 164 -14.43 5.47 -4.73
N ALA A 165 -14.53 6.73 -5.14
CA ALA A 165 -13.60 7.29 -6.10
C ALA A 165 -12.27 7.58 -5.39
N SER A 166 -11.17 7.10 -5.97
CA SER A 166 -9.82 7.47 -5.57
C SER A 166 -9.56 8.96 -5.84
N ALA A 167 -8.47 9.52 -5.32
CA ALA A 167 -8.16 10.94 -5.47
C ALA A 167 -8.12 11.40 -6.95
N LEU A 168 -7.83 10.48 -7.86
CA LEU A 168 -7.72 10.70 -9.30
C LEU A 168 -8.92 10.18 -10.11
N GLY A 169 -10.00 9.76 -9.46
CA GLY A 169 -11.22 9.28 -10.12
C GLY A 169 -11.20 7.81 -10.56
N PHE A 170 -10.16 7.05 -10.21
CA PHE A 170 -10.13 5.59 -10.39
C PHE A 170 -10.89 4.87 -9.28
N ASP A 171 -11.33 3.63 -9.54
CA ASP A 171 -11.87 2.75 -8.51
C ASP A 171 -10.84 2.52 -7.38
N PHE A 172 -11.24 2.88 -6.16
CA PHE A 172 -10.41 2.81 -4.94
C PHE A 172 -9.95 1.38 -4.61
N ARG A 173 -10.67 0.36 -5.09
CA ARG A 173 -10.32 -1.06 -4.92
C ARG A 173 -8.92 -1.36 -5.45
N TRP A 174 -8.53 -0.74 -6.56
CA TRP A 174 -7.19 -0.86 -7.13
C TRP A 174 -6.12 -0.27 -6.22
N ALA A 175 -6.39 0.90 -5.62
CA ALA A 175 -5.45 1.53 -4.72
C ALA A 175 -5.14 0.61 -3.53
N VAL A 176 -6.18 0.05 -2.90
CA VAL A 176 -6.04 -0.89 -1.78
C VAL A 176 -5.31 -2.16 -2.20
N ALA A 177 -5.70 -2.78 -3.32
CA ALA A 177 -5.07 -4.01 -3.81
C ALA A 177 -3.57 -3.82 -4.07
N LEU A 178 -3.17 -2.71 -4.69
CA LEU A 178 -1.76 -2.38 -4.93
C LEU A 178 -0.98 -2.20 -3.62
N GLY A 179 -1.58 -1.57 -2.61
CA GLY A 179 -0.99 -1.45 -1.28
C GLY A 179 -0.73 -2.81 -0.63
N ILE A 180 -1.69 -3.72 -0.72
CA ILE A 180 -1.58 -5.09 -0.18
C ILE A 180 -0.48 -5.87 -0.92
N LEU A 181 -0.48 -5.82 -2.26
CA LEU A 181 0.54 -6.48 -3.07
C LEU A 181 1.94 -5.93 -2.79
N ALA A 182 2.08 -4.62 -2.58
CA ALA A 182 3.34 -4.01 -2.18
C ALA A 182 3.79 -4.50 -0.79
N PHE A 183 2.88 -4.52 0.20
CA PHE A 183 3.15 -5.04 1.54
C PHE A 183 3.63 -6.50 1.50
N TYR A 184 3.00 -7.35 0.68
CA TYR A 184 3.42 -8.73 0.48
C TYR A 184 4.80 -8.83 -0.15
N GLY A 185 5.05 -8.08 -1.22
CA GLY A 185 6.36 -8.01 -1.87
C GLY A 185 7.45 -7.60 -0.88
N ILE A 186 7.24 -6.51 -0.14
CA ILE A 186 8.20 -5.98 0.86
C ILE A 186 8.45 -7.00 1.97
N THR A 187 7.40 -7.61 2.51
CA THR A 187 7.51 -8.62 3.57
C THR A 187 8.32 -9.83 3.10
N VAL A 188 8.03 -10.36 1.90
CA VAL A 188 8.81 -11.45 1.31
C VAL A 188 10.27 -11.05 1.11
N LEU A 189 10.54 -9.83 0.62
CA LEU A 189 11.90 -9.33 0.40
C LEU A 189 12.71 -9.24 1.70
N ILE A 190 12.09 -8.74 2.78
CA ILE A 190 12.73 -8.62 4.09
C ILE A 190 13.02 -10.00 4.67
N LEU A 191 12.01 -10.87 4.76
CA LEU A 191 12.16 -12.21 5.34
C LEU A 191 13.20 -13.03 4.57
N THR A 192 13.14 -13.02 3.23
CA THR A 192 14.13 -13.76 2.42
C THR A 192 15.54 -13.20 2.52
N SER A 193 15.70 -11.90 2.79
CA SER A 193 17.00 -11.28 3.00
C SER A 193 17.59 -11.59 4.37
N GLU A 194 16.78 -11.69 5.43
CA GLU A 194 17.22 -12.18 6.75
C GLU A 194 17.73 -13.62 6.66
N PHE A 195 17.00 -14.47 5.93
CA PHE A 195 17.35 -15.88 5.74
C PHE A 195 18.29 -16.13 4.56
N ARG A 196 18.92 -15.08 3.98
CA ARG A 196 19.75 -15.21 2.77
C ARG A 196 20.86 -16.24 2.89
N LYS A 197 21.43 -16.43 4.09
CA LYS A 197 22.51 -17.40 4.37
C LYS A 197 22.06 -18.86 4.24
N GLN A 198 20.74 -19.11 4.26
CA GLN A 198 20.15 -20.45 4.19
C GLN A 198 19.72 -20.84 2.76
N MET A 199 19.91 -19.96 1.77
CA MET A 199 19.47 -20.18 0.39
C MET A 199 20.59 -19.88 -0.61
N SER A 200 20.43 -20.37 -1.85
CA SER A 200 21.38 -20.08 -2.91
C SER A 200 21.34 -18.59 -3.28
N PHE A 201 22.49 -18.03 -3.65
CA PHE A 201 22.55 -16.64 -4.12
C PHE A 201 21.62 -16.39 -5.32
N LYS A 202 21.51 -17.36 -6.24
CA LYS A 202 20.62 -17.26 -7.40
C LYS A 202 19.16 -17.15 -6.97
N THR A 203 18.70 -18.02 -6.07
CA THR A 203 17.33 -18.01 -5.54
C THR A 203 17.02 -16.70 -4.85
N TRP A 204 17.88 -16.27 -3.91
CA TRP A 204 17.73 -15.00 -3.21
C TRP A 204 17.64 -13.84 -4.22
N ARG A 205 18.55 -13.81 -5.20
CA ARG A 205 18.59 -12.73 -6.21
C ARG A 205 17.35 -12.71 -7.09
N THR A 206 16.82 -13.87 -7.47
CA THR A 206 15.58 -13.98 -8.25
C THR A 206 14.40 -13.44 -7.47
N ILE A 207 14.25 -13.82 -6.20
CA ILE A 207 13.18 -13.29 -5.34
C ILE A 207 13.37 -11.78 -5.13
N HIS A 208 14.61 -11.34 -4.96
CA HIS A 208 14.90 -9.93 -4.74
C HIS A 208 14.50 -9.03 -5.93
N TYR A 209 14.31 -9.59 -7.13
CA TYR A 209 13.74 -8.85 -8.27
C TYR A 209 12.28 -8.43 -8.07
N VAL A 210 11.56 -9.01 -7.12
CA VAL A 210 10.22 -8.56 -6.70
C VAL A 210 10.25 -7.12 -6.16
N SER A 211 11.42 -6.59 -5.79
CA SER A 211 11.57 -5.18 -5.39
C SER A 211 11.12 -4.18 -6.47
N PHE A 212 11.29 -4.52 -7.75
CA PHE A 212 10.87 -3.64 -8.85
C PHE A 212 9.34 -3.49 -8.96
N PRO A 213 8.55 -4.57 -9.07
CA PRO A 213 7.10 -4.45 -9.03
C PRO A 213 6.58 -3.94 -7.68
N ALA A 214 7.19 -4.34 -6.55
CA ALA A 214 6.78 -3.82 -5.23
C ALA A 214 6.94 -2.29 -5.14
N TYR A 215 8.01 -1.74 -5.73
CA TYR A 215 8.19 -0.28 -5.84
C TYR A 215 7.07 0.38 -6.63
N PHE A 216 6.75 -0.17 -7.80
CA PHE A 216 5.66 0.34 -8.62
C PHE A 216 4.32 0.29 -7.89
N PHE A 217 4.04 -0.81 -7.19
CA PHE A 217 2.80 -1.00 -6.44
C PHE A 217 2.64 0.00 -5.30
N PHE A 218 3.65 0.25 -4.47
CA PHE A 218 3.49 1.24 -3.40
C PHE A 218 3.40 2.68 -3.93
N LEU A 219 4.10 2.98 -5.04
CA LEU A 219 4.02 4.29 -5.69
C LEU A 219 2.62 4.53 -6.26
N ALA A 220 2.09 3.56 -7.02
CA ALA A 220 0.75 3.64 -7.57
C ALA A 220 -0.31 3.66 -6.46
N HIS A 221 -0.16 2.84 -5.41
CA HIS A 221 -0.99 2.89 -4.22
C HIS A 221 -1.06 4.30 -3.64
N GLY A 222 0.09 4.92 -3.33
CA GLY A 222 0.12 6.27 -2.76
C GLY A 222 -0.51 7.33 -3.66
N ILE A 223 -0.22 7.28 -4.96
CA ILE A 223 -0.82 8.20 -5.95
C ILE A 223 -2.34 8.07 -6.00
N MET A 224 -2.86 6.84 -5.95
CA MET A 224 -4.31 6.59 -6.06
C MET A 224 -5.05 6.83 -4.73
N SER A 225 -4.49 6.38 -3.60
CA SER A 225 -5.16 6.43 -2.29
C SER A 225 -5.05 7.77 -1.57
N GLY A 226 -3.97 8.52 -1.80
CA GLY A 226 -3.65 9.71 -1.03
C GLY A 226 -4.58 10.89 -1.30
N THR A 227 -5.22 11.42 -0.26
CA THR A 227 -5.96 12.70 -0.34
C THR A 227 -5.05 13.86 -0.79
N ASP A 228 -3.76 13.73 -0.53
CA ASP A 228 -2.74 14.74 -0.83
C ASP A 228 -2.13 14.59 -2.22
N SER A 229 -2.56 13.60 -3.02
CA SER A 229 -1.92 13.31 -4.31
C SER A 229 -2.01 14.46 -5.33
N LYS A 230 -2.89 15.44 -5.10
CA LYS A 230 -2.99 16.67 -5.90
C LYS A 230 -2.18 17.83 -5.33
N GLU A 231 -1.66 17.70 -4.12
CA GLU A 231 -0.84 18.73 -3.50
C GLU A 231 0.53 18.79 -4.16
N TRP A 232 1.01 20.01 -4.41
CA TRP A 232 2.26 20.24 -5.14
C TRP A 232 3.46 19.51 -4.50
N TRP A 233 3.57 19.51 -3.17
CA TRP A 233 4.66 18.87 -2.45
C TRP A 233 4.63 17.34 -2.59
N MET A 234 3.44 16.74 -2.66
CA MET A 234 3.29 15.31 -2.82
C MET A 234 3.59 14.88 -4.26
N ILE A 235 3.16 15.69 -5.24
CA ILE A 235 3.52 15.51 -6.66
C ILE A 235 5.04 15.52 -6.82
N TRP A 236 5.74 16.47 -6.20
CA TRP A 236 7.21 16.50 -6.21
C TRP A 236 7.81 15.28 -5.53
N LEU A 237 7.26 14.84 -4.40
CA LEU A 237 7.75 13.66 -3.69
C LEU A 237 7.65 12.40 -4.56
N TYR A 238 6.49 12.14 -5.17
CA TYR A 238 6.27 11.02 -6.08
C TYR A 238 7.12 11.13 -7.35
N GLY A 239 7.14 12.31 -7.97
CA GLY A 239 7.89 12.57 -9.20
C GLY A 239 9.40 12.42 -9.01
N PHE A 240 9.95 12.98 -7.94
CA PHE A 240 11.38 12.87 -7.60
C PHE A 240 11.77 11.42 -7.30
N SER A 241 10.95 10.71 -6.51
CA SER A 241 11.13 9.28 -6.26
C SER A 241 11.19 8.48 -7.57
N ALA A 242 10.17 8.63 -8.42
CA ALA A 242 10.06 7.93 -9.69
C ALA A 242 11.25 8.26 -10.62
N LEU A 243 11.63 9.53 -10.71
CA LEU A 243 12.78 9.98 -11.51
C LEU A 243 14.08 9.32 -11.04
N LEU A 244 14.43 9.43 -9.75
CA LEU A 244 15.67 8.89 -9.23
C LEU A 244 15.76 7.37 -9.39
N VAL A 245 14.70 6.66 -9.02
CA VAL A 245 14.66 5.20 -9.15
C VAL A 245 14.80 4.79 -10.61
N THR A 246 14.07 5.45 -11.53
CA THR A 246 14.17 5.16 -12.97
C THR A 246 15.58 5.39 -13.50
N LEU A 247 16.20 6.54 -13.18
CA LEU A 247 17.57 6.84 -13.60
C LEU A 247 18.56 5.80 -13.08
N LEU A 248 18.47 5.42 -11.80
CA LEU A 248 19.34 4.41 -11.22
C LEU A 248 19.13 3.02 -11.82
N VAL A 249 17.90 2.68 -12.20
CA VAL A 249 17.60 1.45 -12.95
C VAL A 249 18.26 1.48 -14.33
N LEU A 250 18.14 2.58 -15.06
CA LEU A 250 18.78 2.74 -16.37
C LEU A 250 20.30 2.61 -16.26
N VAL A 251 20.91 3.24 -15.25
CA VAL A 251 22.35 3.12 -14.97
C VAL A 251 22.73 1.66 -14.68
N ARG A 252 21.95 0.96 -13.85
CA ARG A 252 22.17 -0.45 -13.54
C ARG A 252 22.11 -1.34 -14.79
N VAL A 253 21.12 -1.13 -15.66
CA VAL A 253 20.96 -1.88 -16.92
C VAL A 253 22.14 -1.60 -17.84
N PHE A 254 22.53 -0.34 -18.00
CA PHE A 254 23.68 0.07 -18.82
C PHE A 254 24.98 -0.63 -18.39
N TYR A 255 25.32 -0.60 -17.10
CA TYR A 255 26.53 -1.29 -16.61
C TYR A 255 26.47 -2.81 -16.80
N THR A 256 25.29 -3.41 -16.67
CA THR A 256 25.09 -4.84 -16.89
C THR A 256 25.32 -5.22 -18.36
N ILE A 257 24.80 -4.44 -19.30
CA ILE A 257 24.98 -4.66 -20.75
C ILE A 257 26.44 -4.47 -21.14
N LYS A 258 27.06 -3.37 -20.71
CA LYS A 258 28.47 -3.07 -21.00
C LYS A 258 29.40 -4.21 -20.57
N ALA A 259 29.18 -4.77 -19.37
CA ALA A 259 29.96 -5.89 -18.86
C ALA A 259 29.78 -7.20 -19.65
N ARG A 260 28.59 -7.43 -20.22
CA ARG A 260 28.33 -8.60 -21.09
C ARG A 260 29.03 -8.46 -22.44
N LEU A 261 28.96 -7.27 -23.05
CA LEU A 261 29.60 -6.98 -24.33
C LEU A 261 31.13 -7.08 -24.25
N SER A 262 31.74 -6.55 -23.18
CA SER A 262 33.19 -6.67 -22.99
C SER A 262 33.64 -8.11 -22.85
N LYS A 263 32.86 -8.95 -22.14
CA LYS A 263 33.14 -10.38 -22.01
C LYS A 263 33.03 -11.11 -23.34
N ALA A 264 32.02 -10.81 -24.16
CA ALA A 264 31.86 -11.42 -25.48
C ALA A 264 33.03 -11.07 -26.42
N ARG A 265 33.52 -9.81 -26.40
CA ARG A 265 34.68 -9.37 -27.19
C ARG A 265 35.98 -10.08 -26.80
N LEU A 266 36.17 -10.44 -25.53
CA LEU A 266 37.36 -11.17 -25.09
C LEU A 266 37.32 -12.67 -25.45
N GLN A 267 36.16 -13.18 -25.89
CA GLN A 267 35.94 -14.58 -26.24
C GLN A 267 35.92 -14.82 -27.77
N SER A 268 35.94 -13.75 -28.57
CA SER A 268 36.05 -13.77 -30.04
C SER A 268 37.49 -13.54 -30.47
#